data_AF-A0A2M7JLY1-F1
#
_entry.id   AF-A0A2M7JLY1-F1
#
_cell.length_a   1.000
_cell.length_b   1.000
_cell.length_c   1.000
_cell.angle_alpha   90.00
_cell.angle_beta   90.00
_cell.angle_gamma   90.00
#
_symmetry.space_group_name_H-M   'P 1'
#
loop_
_entity.id
_entity.type
_entity.pdbx_description
1 polymer ?
#
loop_
_entity_poly.entity_id
_entity_poly.type
_entity_poly.pdbx_seq_one_letter_code
_entity_poly.pdbx_strand_id
1 'polypeptide(L)'
;MRNLCRPYCFSRHRSGRATLRPQSPVGPGDVVITLGARGCIGLSNGIVYRQGPFKVKALDTTGAGDVYHGAYIYGILKGWDMPSSMRFASAAAALKCSRLAPDETLPRLAEVETLLAQVRNKSSPINEGQSHSTGGDMD
;
A
#
# COMPACT_ATOMS: atom_id res chain seq x y z
N MET A 1 -30.18 -12.91 -16.08
CA MET A 1 -30.20 -12.17 -14.80
C MET A 1 -28.77 -11.77 -14.45
N ARG A 2 -28.46 -10.47 -14.52
CA ARG A 2 -27.12 -9.91 -14.33
C ARG A 2 -26.94 -9.53 -12.86
N ASN A 3 -26.23 -10.35 -12.08
CA ASN A 3 -25.93 -10.02 -10.69
C ASN A 3 -24.63 -9.22 -10.62
N LEU A 4 -24.80 -7.92 -10.40
CA LEU A 4 -23.76 -6.93 -10.13
C LEU A 4 -23.03 -7.28 -8.83
N CYS A 5 -21.90 -7.94 -8.95
CA CYS A 5 -20.88 -8.01 -7.92
C CYS A 5 -20.17 -6.65 -7.84
N ARG A 6 -20.69 -5.72 -7.02
CA ARG A 6 -20.02 -4.44 -6.71
C ARG A 6 -20.06 -4.16 -5.21
N PRO A 7 -19.21 -4.82 -4.41
CA PRO A 7 -19.08 -4.51 -2.98
C PRO A 7 -18.37 -3.17 -2.72
N TYR A 8 -17.68 -2.59 -3.71
CA TYR A 8 -17.05 -1.27 -3.62
C TYR A 8 -17.25 -0.49 -4.91
N CYS A 9 -17.93 0.66 -4.84
CA CYS A 9 -17.99 1.61 -5.95
C CYS A 9 -16.78 2.55 -5.86
N PHE A 10 -15.75 2.29 -6.67
CA PHE A 10 -14.69 3.26 -6.94
C PHE A 10 -15.27 4.36 -7.82
N SER A 11 -15.81 5.42 -7.22
CA SER A 11 -16.07 6.63 -8.00
C SER A 11 -14.71 7.24 -8.34
N ARG A 12 -14.35 7.21 -9.62
CA ARG A 12 -13.31 8.11 -10.13
C ARG A 12 -13.84 9.53 -9.98
N HIS A 13 -13.66 10.16 -8.83
CA HIS A 13 -13.68 11.60 -8.75
C HIS A 13 -12.42 12.13 -9.44
N ARG A 14 -12.58 13.11 -10.33
CA ARG A 14 -11.46 13.80 -11.03
C ARG A 14 -10.53 14.57 -10.08
N SER A 15 -10.75 14.49 -8.77
CA SER A 15 -9.87 15.01 -7.72
C SER A 15 -9.26 13.80 -7.02
N GLY A 16 -7.93 13.68 -7.02
CA GLY A 16 -7.15 12.49 -6.64
C GLY A 16 -7.22 12.02 -5.18
N ARG A 17 -8.39 12.05 -4.53
CA ARG A 17 -8.66 11.49 -3.20
C ARG A 17 -9.34 10.14 -3.34
N ALA A 18 -8.66 9.07 -2.93
CA ALA A 18 -9.28 7.77 -2.71
C ALA A 18 -10.04 7.81 -1.38
N THR A 19 -11.36 7.86 -1.44
CA THR A 19 -12.21 7.85 -0.24
C THR A 19 -12.53 6.40 0.11
N LEU A 20 -11.88 5.85 1.12
CA LEU A 20 -12.25 4.55 1.70
C LEU A 20 -13.42 4.78 2.65
N ARG A 21 -14.66 4.59 2.16
CA ARG A 21 -15.84 4.55 3.02
C ARG A 21 -16.43 3.14 3.02
N PRO A 22 -16.63 2.51 4.20
CA PRO A 22 -17.39 1.27 4.28
C PRO A 22 -18.84 1.56 3.85
N GLN A 23 -19.36 0.80 2.88
CA GLN A 23 -20.75 0.91 2.39
C GLN A 23 -21.65 -0.24 2.88
N SER A 24 -21.12 -1.17 3.69
CA SER A 24 -21.84 -2.34 4.17
C SER A 24 -21.42 -2.69 5.60
N PRO A 25 -22.35 -3.15 6.47
CA PRO A 25 -22.02 -3.67 7.80
C PRO A 25 -21.21 -4.99 7.76
N VAL A 26 -21.08 -5.60 6.58
CA VAL A 26 -20.29 -6.82 6.34
C VAL A 26 -19.23 -6.52 5.27
N GLY A 27 -18.33 -5.58 5.59
CA GLY A 27 -17.13 -5.31 4.80
C GLY A 27 -15.95 -6.16 5.30
N PRO A 28 -14.93 -6.41 4.46
CA PRO A 28 -13.66 -6.96 4.96
C PRO A 28 -13.13 -6.10 6.11
N GLY A 29 -12.74 -6.74 7.21
CA GLY A 29 -12.25 -6.04 8.41
C GLY A 29 -11.01 -5.17 8.14
N ASP A 30 -10.16 -5.64 7.23
CA ASP A 30 -8.93 -4.98 6.78
C ASP A 30 -8.90 -4.85 5.26
N VAL A 31 -8.53 -3.67 4.75
CA VAL A 31 -8.37 -3.39 3.32
C VAL A 31 -7.04 -2.72 3.07
N VAL A 32 -6.29 -3.14 2.05
CA VAL A 32 -5.04 -2.49 1.63
C VAL A 32 -5.06 -2.23 0.13
N ILE A 33 -4.60 -1.04 -0.28
CA ILE A 33 -4.53 -0.58 -1.66
C ILE A 33 -3.11 -0.14 -1.98
N THR A 34 -2.49 -0.77 -2.98
CA THR A 34 -1.20 -0.34 -3.54
C THR A 34 -1.39 0.84 -4.51
N LEU A 35 -0.55 1.86 -4.38
CA LEU A 35 -0.55 3.08 -5.20
C LEU A 35 0.72 3.21 -6.06
N GLY A 36 1.39 2.09 -6.34
CA GLY A 36 2.63 2.04 -7.11
C GLY A 36 3.73 2.90 -6.49
N ALA A 37 4.29 3.82 -7.27
CA ALA A 37 5.32 4.76 -6.83
C ALA A 37 4.91 5.68 -5.67
N ARG A 38 3.62 5.70 -5.27
CA ARG A 38 3.12 6.49 -4.13
C ARG A 38 3.01 5.68 -2.83
N GLY A 39 3.40 4.40 -2.83
CA GLY A 39 3.32 3.51 -1.66
C GLY A 39 1.98 2.78 -1.57
N CYS A 40 1.39 2.70 -0.39
CA CYS A 40 0.09 2.05 -0.18
C CYS A 40 -0.72 2.70 0.96
N ILE A 41 -2.03 2.44 0.97
CA ILE A 41 -2.98 2.86 2.00
C ILE A 41 -3.69 1.62 2.54
N GLY A 42 -3.81 1.53 3.87
CA GLY A 42 -4.56 0.47 4.55
C GLY A 42 -5.69 1.06 5.38
N LEU A 43 -6.79 0.33 5.55
CA LEU A 43 -7.88 0.63 6.48
C LEU A 43 -8.05 -0.59 7.38
N SER A 44 -7.89 -0.40 8.69
CA SER A 44 -8.13 -1.42 9.71
C SER A 44 -8.83 -0.78 10.90
N ASN A 45 -9.92 -1.38 11.37
CA ASN A 45 -10.66 -0.90 12.56
C ASN A 45 -11.04 0.59 12.50
N GLY A 46 -11.40 1.10 11.31
CA GLY A 46 -11.72 2.52 11.09
C GLY A 46 -10.51 3.46 11.04
N ILE A 47 -9.30 2.96 11.24
CA ILE A 47 -8.05 3.72 11.15
C ILE A 47 -7.45 3.54 9.76
N VAL A 48 -7.18 4.65 9.08
CA VAL A 48 -6.49 4.63 7.80
C VAL A 48 -4.99 4.81 8.03
N TYR A 49 -4.18 3.92 7.47
CA TYR A 49 -2.73 3.95 7.50
C TYR A 49 -2.18 4.29 6.12
N ARG A 50 -1.08 5.05 6.09
CA ARG A 50 -0.32 5.33 4.87
C ARG A 50 1.11 4.86 5.04
N GLN A 51 1.59 4.09 4.06
CA GLN A 51 2.98 3.68 3.94
C GLN A 51 3.57 4.34 2.70
N GLY A 52 4.62 5.14 2.89
CA GLY A 52 5.34 5.78 1.79
C GLY A 52 6.11 4.76 0.94
N PRO A 53 6.45 5.10 -0.31
CA PRO A 53 7.23 4.22 -1.17
C PRO A 53 8.66 4.05 -0.64
N PHE A 54 9.26 2.89 -0.91
CA PHE A 54 10.71 2.72 -0.79
C PHE A 54 11.36 3.19 -2.09
N LYS A 55 12.34 4.10 -1.99
CA LYS A 55 13.02 4.66 -3.16
C LYS A 55 14.01 3.63 -3.70
N VAL A 56 13.73 3.14 -4.90
CA VAL A 56 14.56 2.17 -5.64
C VAL A 56 14.61 2.59 -7.11
N LYS A 57 15.69 2.21 -7.81
CA LYS A 57 15.73 2.30 -9.28
C LYS A 57 14.91 1.16 -9.86
N ALA A 58 13.69 1.44 -10.32
CA ALA A 58 12.83 0.42 -10.90
C ALA A 58 13.34 0.01 -12.30
N LEU A 59 13.60 -1.29 -12.48
CA LEU A 59 13.98 -1.90 -13.76
C LEU A 59 12.81 -2.65 -14.39
N ASP A 60 12.02 -3.38 -13.59
CA ASP A 60 10.83 -4.11 -14.04
C ASP A 60 9.77 -4.14 -12.93
N THR A 61 8.53 -3.76 -13.24
CA THR A 61 7.42 -3.73 -12.28
C THR A 61 6.50 -4.95 -12.35
N THR A 62 6.74 -5.88 -13.28
CA THR A 62 5.92 -7.07 -13.52
C THR A 62 5.80 -7.94 -12.26
N GLY A 63 4.60 -8.26 -11.79
CA GLY A 63 4.43 -9.07 -10.58
C GLY A 63 4.79 -8.38 -9.25
N ALA A 64 5.08 -7.07 -9.24
CA ALA A 64 5.32 -6.34 -7.99
C ALA A 64 4.09 -6.37 -7.06
N GLY A 65 2.89 -6.42 -7.64
CA GLY A 65 1.64 -6.63 -6.90
C GLY A 65 1.56 -8.01 -6.25
N ASP A 66 1.95 -9.07 -6.95
CA ASP A 66 1.93 -10.43 -6.40
C ASP A 66 2.93 -10.57 -5.25
N VAL A 67 4.13 -10.01 -5.40
CA VAL A 67 5.13 -9.95 -4.32
C VAL A 67 4.61 -9.14 -3.13
N TYR A 68 3.94 -8.01 -3.38
CA TYR A 68 3.34 -7.22 -2.31
C TYR A 68 2.32 -8.04 -1.50
N HIS A 69 1.34 -8.68 -2.17
CA HIS A 69 0.31 -9.44 -1.49
C HIS A 69 0.88 -10.67 -0.77
N GLY A 70 1.83 -11.38 -1.40
CA GLY A 70 2.51 -12.51 -0.76
C GLY A 70 3.27 -12.10 0.50
N ALA A 71 4.01 -10.99 0.44
CA ALA A 71 4.72 -10.45 1.59
C ALA A 71 3.78 -9.89 2.67
N TYR A 72 2.62 -9.34 2.29
CA TYR A 72 1.60 -8.89 3.23
C TYR A 72 0.95 -10.06 3.98
N ILE A 73 0.56 -11.12 3.25
CA ILE A 73 0.05 -12.37 3.84
C ILE A 73 1.08 -12.99 4.78
N TYR A 74 2.36 -12.99 4.38
CA TYR A 74 3.45 -13.45 5.26
C TYR A 74 3.47 -12.68 6.59
N GLY A 75 3.34 -11.35 6.56
CA GLY A 75 3.28 -10.54 7.77
C GLY A 75 2.09 -10.89 8.67
N ILE A 76 0.91 -11.08 8.09
CA ILE A 76 -0.29 -11.53 8.82
C ILE A 76 -0.04 -12.89 9.49
N LEU A 77 0.52 -13.86 8.75
CA LEU A 77 0.84 -15.19 9.27
C LEU A 77 1.90 -15.16 10.39
N LYS A 78 2.76 -14.14 10.41
CA LYS A 78 3.71 -13.88 11.50
C LYS A 78 3.10 -13.14 12.69
N GLY A 79 1.82 -12.78 12.65
CA GLY A 79 1.13 -12.05 13.70
C GLY A 79 1.52 -10.58 13.77
N TRP A 80 2.01 -10.00 12.67
CA TRP A 80 2.34 -8.57 12.61
C TRP A 80 1.08 -7.71 12.48
N ASP A 81 1.16 -6.48 13.00
CA ASP A 81 0.12 -5.48 12.79
C ASP A 81 0.08 -5.01 11.32
N MET A 82 -1.03 -4.37 10.93
CA MET A 82 -1.19 -3.83 9.57
C MET A 82 -0.04 -2.86 9.18
N PRO A 83 0.36 -1.89 10.03
CA PRO A 83 1.50 -1.02 9.77
C PRO A 83 2.79 -1.76 9.41
N SER A 84 3.17 -2.79 10.16
CA SER A 84 4.39 -3.55 9.93
C SER A 84 4.28 -4.42 8.68
N SER A 85 3.12 -5.06 8.48
CA SER A 85 2.84 -5.87 7.29
C SER A 85 2.87 -5.03 6.01
N MET A 86 2.26 -3.83 6.01
CA MET A 86 2.31 -2.89 4.88
C MET A 86 3.73 -2.42 4.58
N ARG A 87 4.53 -2.15 5.61
CA ARG A 87 5.91 -1.70 5.48
C ARG A 87 6.79 -2.79 4.86
N PHE A 88 6.69 -4.02 5.38
CA PHE A 88 7.42 -5.17 4.86
C PHE A 88 7.05 -5.48 3.41
N ALA A 89 5.75 -5.53 3.11
CA ALA A 89 5.25 -5.77 1.76
C ALA A 89 5.72 -4.69 0.77
N SER A 90 5.73 -3.43 1.19
CA SER A 90 6.23 -2.32 0.38
C SER A 90 7.73 -2.42 0.10
N ALA A 91 8.53 -2.87 1.08
CA ALA A 91 9.95 -3.10 0.91
C ALA A 91 10.24 -4.27 -0.05
N ALA A 92 9.54 -5.38 0.11
CA ALA A 92 9.66 -6.54 -0.77
C ALA A 92 9.29 -6.21 -2.23
N ALA A 93 8.17 -5.52 -2.44
CA ALA A 93 7.76 -5.09 -3.78
C ALA A 93 8.77 -4.12 -4.42
N ALA A 94 9.34 -3.19 -3.64
CA ALA A 94 10.36 -2.28 -4.13
C ALA A 94 11.65 -3.02 -4.55
N LEU A 95 12.11 -3.99 -3.75
CA LEU A 95 13.26 -4.83 -4.13
C LEU A 95 12.98 -5.62 -5.41
N LYS A 96 11.78 -6.22 -5.54
CA LYS A 96 11.36 -6.86 -6.78
C LYS A 96 11.45 -5.90 -7.96
N CYS A 97 10.97 -4.67 -7.79
CA CYS A 97 11.00 -3.66 -8.84
C CYS A 97 12.42 -3.29 -9.29
N SER A 98 13.41 -3.47 -8.42
CA SER A 98 14.81 -3.12 -8.71
C SER A 98 15.59 -4.17 -9.51
N ARG A 99 14.95 -5.30 -9.85
CA ARG A 99 15.56 -6.42 -10.60
C ARG A 99 14.94 -6.57 -11.98
N LEU A 100 15.64 -7.23 -12.88
CA LEU A 100 15.18 -7.54 -14.23
C LEU A 100 14.67 -8.99 -14.27
N ALA A 101 13.47 -9.24 -14.76
CA ALA A 101 13.03 -10.60 -15.09
C ALA A 101 13.85 -11.16 -16.28
N PRO A 102 14.18 -12.47 -16.35
CA PRO A 102 13.70 -13.60 -15.52
C PRO A 102 14.59 -13.98 -14.33
N ASP A 103 15.71 -13.30 -14.13
CA ASP A 103 16.68 -13.68 -13.10
C ASP A 103 16.29 -13.14 -11.71
N GLU A 104 16.13 -14.05 -10.75
CA GLU A 104 15.85 -13.81 -9.32
C GLU A 104 14.60 -12.94 -9.02
N THR A 105 13.42 -13.49 -9.37
CA THR A 105 12.11 -12.81 -9.34
C THR A 105 11.62 -12.40 -7.95
N LEU A 106 12.09 -13.03 -6.87
CA LEU A 106 11.64 -12.78 -5.50
C LEU A 106 12.80 -12.33 -4.60
N PRO A 107 12.60 -11.29 -3.77
CA PRO A 107 13.57 -10.91 -2.75
C PRO A 107 13.64 -11.96 -1.64
N ARG A 108 14.85 -12.20 -1.12
CA ARG A 108 15.06 -13.02 0.08
C ARG A 108 14.70 -12.22 1.31
N LEU A 109 14.29 -12.92 2.37
CA LEU A 109 13.89 -12.30 3.64
C LEU A 109 14.99 -11.36 4.19
N ALA A 110 16.24 -11.82 4.20
CA ALA A 110 17.38 -11.05 4.70
C ALA A 110 17.61 -9.73 3.93
N GLU A 111 17.30 -9.69 2.64
CA GLU A 111 17.43 -8.47 1.82
C GLU A 111 16.34 -7.46 2.18
N VAL A 112 15.11 -7.93 2.40
CA VAL A 112 14.00 -7.09 2.87
C VAL A 112 14.32 -6.51 4.25
N GLU A 113 14.82 -7.33 5.18
CA GLU A 113 15.22 -6.90 6.52
C GLU A 113 16.36 -5.87 6.47
N THR A 114 17.35 -6.09 5.61
CA THR A 114 18.46 -5.14 5.39
C THR A 114 17.93 -3.79 4.91
N LEU A 115 17.02 -3.77 3.93
CA LEU A 115 16.40 -2.54 3.44
C LEU A 115 15.59 -1.83 4.55
N LEU A 116 14.86 -2.59 5.36
CA LEU A 116 14.07 -2.07 6.47
C LEU A 116 14.94 -1.49 7.60
N ALA A 117 16.13 -2.02 7.81
CA ALA A 117 17.11 -1.50 8.77
C ALA A 117 17.74 -0.18 8.28
N GLN A 118 17.99 -0.06 6.98
CA GLN A 118 18.59 1.14 6.37
C GLN A 118 17.60 2.31 6.26
N VAL A 119 16.33 2.02 5.99
CA VAL A 119 15.32 3.05 5.70
C VAL A 119 14.30 3.18 6.83
N ARG A 120 14.33 4.32 7.54
CA ARG A 120 13.35 4.68 8.57
C ARG A 120 12.06 5.22 7.93
N ASN A 121 11.35 4.36 7.19
CA ASN A 121 10.06 4.67 6.56
C ASN A 121 8.96 3.84 7.25
N LYS A 122 8.18 4.47 8.13
CA LYS A 122 7.13 3.80 8.92
C LYS A 122 5.74 4.09 8.33
N SER A 123 4.85 3.11 8.39
CA SER A 123 3.41 3.30 8.19
C SER A 123 2.86 4.18 9.31
N SER A 124 2.13 5.23 8.96
CA SER A 124 1.55 6.18 9.92
C SER A 124 0.05 6.28 9.73
N PRO A 125 -0.73 6.45 10.82
CA PRO A 125 -2.15 6.78 10.69
C PRO A 125 -2.31 8.14 10.01
N ILE A 126 -3.32 8.29 9.16
CA ILE A 126 -3.74 9.59 8.64
C ILE A 126 -4.81 10.17 9.56
N ASN A 127 -4.51 11.31 10.21
CA ASN A 127 -5.53 12.09 10.91
C ASN A 127 -6.33 12.86 9.85
N GLU A 128 -7.67 12.82 9.90
CA GLU A 128 -8.56 13.51 8.94
C GLU A 128 -8.43 15.06 8.92
N GLY A 129 -7.44 15.65 9.61
CA GLY A 129 -7.23 17.09 9.76
C GLY A 129 -6.22 17.77 8.82
N GLN A 130 -5.62 17.09 7.83
CA GLN A 130 -4.79 17.79 6.83
C GLN A 130 -5.64 18.27 5.64
N SER A 131 -6.45 19.30 5.90
CA SER A 131 -6.85 20.25 4.87
C SER A 131 -5.58 20.94 4.38
N HIS A 132 -5.11 20.59 3.18
CA HIS A 132 -4.24 21.51 2.45
C HIS A 132 -5.07 22.77 2.17
N SER A 133 -4.88 23.78 3.01
CA SER A 133 -5.19 25.17 2.68
C SER A 133 -4.24 25.58 1.56
N THR A 134 -4.72 25.57 0.32
CA THR A 134 -4.18 26.50 -0.68
C THR A 134 -4.83 27.84 -0.41
N GLY A 135 -4.29 28.57 0.57
CA GLY A 135 -4.39 30.02 0.59
C GLY A 135 -3.30 30.57 -0.33
N GLY A 136 -3.65 31.57 -1.14
CA GLY A 136 -2.75 32.25 -2.05
C GLY A 136 -3.47 32.79 -3.28
N ASP A 137 -4.27 33.83 -3.05
CA ASP A 137 -4.37 35.08 -3.82
C ASP A 137 -3.88 35.07 -5.28
N MET A 138 -4.76 35.50 -6.18
CA MET A 138 -4.43 36.41 -7.29
C MET A 138 -5.73 37.01 -7.83
N ASP A 139 -5.84 38.32 -7.62
CA ASP A 139 -6.81 39.35 -8.06
C ASP A 139 -7.78 39.03 -9.22
#